data_AF-A0A085LB11-F1
#
_entry.id   AF-A0A085LB11-F1
#
_cell.length_a   1.000
_cell.length_b   1.000
_cell.length_c   1.000
_cell.angle_alpha   90.00
_cell.angle_beta   90.00
_cell.angle_gamma   90.00
#
_symmetry.space_group_name_H-M   'P 1'
#
loop_
_entity.id
_entity.type
_entity.pdbx_description
1 polymer ?
#
loop_
_entity_poly.entity_id
_entity_poly.type
_entity_poly.pdbx_seq_one_letter_code
_entity_poly.pdbx_strand_id
1 'polypeptide(L)'
;MRAKEYCYQCLEGLTRRTAKLAGQDPAQEEAALKKGLAYLNSSFSFSAIPTQLAGELQRVIRTATGNKDPFANVKKKEMALAAALVAEIKLKNDLPSLLALAALGNSIDFFVDLDTIKKELQSPVRFARDNIKALEDLLTSFKIAKKRQHILYFADNAGECFFDQPLFQKLEEYAEVVYVVKENPAQNDLTLKDLQNLEIGAKFKKVITTGTDTPGLDLSLVSKSFYETLTNTDLLLAKGMGYYETLPELSLSQKIFYLFKAKCPPIANSLSVPLNSYIAIFKD
;
A
#
# COMPACT_ATOMS: atom_id res chain seq x y z
N MET A 1 10.29 -8.77 6.25
CA MET A 1 10.53 -10.08 5.60
C MET A 1 11.80 -10.00 4.78
N ARG A 2 12.65 -11.03 4.86
CA ARG A 2 13.86 -11.14 4.03
C ARG A 2 13.56 -11.75 2.66
N ALA A 3 14.32 -11.35 1.65
CA ALA A 3 14.14 -11.79 0.27
C ALA A 3 14.19 -13.32 0.13
N LYS A 4 13.50 -13.83 -0.89
CA LYS A 4 13.40 -15.24 -1.28
C LYS A 4 13.63 -15.36 -2.78
N GLU A 5 13.73 -16.59 -3.29
CA GLU A 5 14.06 -16.88 -4.69
C GLU A 5 13.17 -16.12 -5.69
N TYR A 6 11.85 -16.15 -5.46
CA TYR A 6 10.86 -15.44 -6.28
C TYR A 6 11.03 -13.91 -6.29
N CYS A 7 11.70 -13.33 -5.29
CA CYS A 7 11.84 -11.86 -5.17
C CYS A 7 12.74 -11.29 -6.28
N TYR A 8 13.77 -12.02 -6.72
CA TYR A 8 14.66 -11.51 -7.76
C TYR A 8 13.90 -11.30 -9.08
N GLN A 9 13.15 -12.32 -9.53
CA GLN A 9 12.35 -12.23 -10.76
C GLN A 9 11.27 -11.15 -10.68
N CYS A 10 10.63 -10.99 -9.51
CA CYS A 10 9.67 -9.92 -9.28
C CYS A 10 10.31 -8.53 -9.42
N LEU A 11 11.46 -8.32 -8.79
CA LEU A 11 12.21 -7.05 -8.86
C LEU A 11 12.75 -6.79 -10.28
N GLU A 12 13.17 -7.83 -11.00
CA GLU A 12 13.57 -7.71 -12.41
C GLU A 12 12.39 -7.25 -13.29
N GLY A 13 11.22 -7.84 -13.10
CA GLY A 13 9.99 -7.43 -13.78
C GLY A 13 9.62 -5.98 -13.49
N LEU A 14 9.71 -5.56 -12.23
CA LEU A 14 9.52 -4.17 -11.81
C LEU A 14 10.54 -3.23 -12.47
N THR A 15 11.81 -3.65 -12.57
CA THR A 15 12.89 -2.89 -13.22
C THR A 15 12.55 -2.59 -14.67
N ARG A 16 12.18 -3.64 -15.42
CA ARG A 16 11.80 -3.55 -16.83
C ARG A 16 10.59 -2.64 -17.02
N ARG A 17 9.55 -2.81 -16.21
CA ARG A 17 8.35 -1.97 -16.25
C ARG A 17 8.66 -0.51 -15.96
N THR A 18 9.46 -0.25 -14.92
CA THR A 18 9.80 1.12 -14.50
C THR A 18 10.65 1.81 -15.57
N ALA A 19 11.64 1.13 -16.14
CA ALA A 19 12.47 1.68 -17.22
C ALA A 19 11.62 2.06 -18.45
N LYS A 20 10.71 1.18 -18.86
CA LYS A 20 9.77 1.42 -19.96
C LYS A 20 8.84 2.61 -19.72
N LEU A 21 8.35 2.76 -18.50
CA LEU A 21 7.49 3.89 -18.14
C LEU A 21 8.26 5.20 -17.97
N ALA A 22 9.54 5.11 -17.58
CA ALA A 22 10.37 6.27 -17.29
C ALA A 22 11.04 6.87 -18.54
N GLY A 23 11.40 6.03 -19.51
CA GLY A 23 12.11 6.42 -20.73
C GLY A 23 11.24 7.23 -21.69
N GLN A 24 11.83 8.26 -22.29
CA GLN A 24 11.19 9.09 -23.31
C GLN A 24 11.43 8.58 -24.74
N ASP A 25 12.51 7.80 -24.92
CA ASP A 25 12.90 7.17 -26.16
C ASP A 25 13.56 5.80 -25.89
N PRO A 26 13.75 4.94 -26.92
CA PRO A 26 14.32 3.60 -26.74
C PRO A 26 15.74 3.57 -26.15
N ALA A 27 16.57 4.58 -26.45
CA ALA A 27 17.95 4.63 -25.95
C ALA A 27 17.98 4.97 -24.45
N GLN A 28 17.12 5.90 -24.03
CA GLN A 28 16.96 6.23 -22.62
C GLN A 28 16.33 5.07 -21.83
N GLU A 29 15.34 4.37 -22.39
CA GLU A 29 14.75 3.16 -21.80
C GLU A 29 15.83 2.08 -21.59
N GLU A 30 16.64 1.80 -22.62
CA GLU A 30 17.72 0.80 -22.53
C GLU A 30 18.76 1.18 -21.47
N ALA A 31 19.19 2.44 -21.45
CA ALA A 31 20.17 2.93 -20.49
C ALA A 31 19.65 2.85 -19.03
N ALA A 32 18.39 3.21 -18.81
CA ALA A 32 17.73 3.11 -17.51
C ALA A 32 17.58 1.64 -17.06
N LEU A 33 17.17 0.76 -17.98
CA LEU A 33 17.07 -0.67 -17.73
C LEU A 33 18.42 -1.27 -17.32
N LYS A 34 19.48 -0.97 -18.08
CA LYS A 34 20.85 -1.44 -17.75
C LYS A 34 21.29 -1.02 -16.36
N LYS A 35 21.07 0.25 -15.98
CA LYS A 35 21.41 0.76 -14.65
C LYS A 35 20.58 0.10 -13.54
N GLY A 36 19.28 -0.06 -13.74
CA GLY A 36 18.41 -0.74 -12.78
C GLY A 36 18.80 -2.21 -12.56
N LEU A 37 19.07 -2.95 -13.64
CA LEU A 37 19.52 -4.34 -13.54
C LEU A 37 20.90 -4.47 -12.89
N ALA A 38 21.82 -3.55 -13.18
CA ALA A 38 23.13 -3.52 -12.53
C ALA A 38 23.00 -3.31 -11.00
N TYR A 39 22.13 -2.40 -10.56
CA TYR A 39 21.82 -2.22 -9.14
C TYR A 39 21.21 -3.49 -8.53
N LEU A 40 20.21 -4.08 -9.18
CA LEU A 40 19.57 -5.32 -8.70
C LEU A 40 20.59 -6.45 -8.53
N ASN A 41 21.45 -6.67 -9.53
CA ASN A 41 22.46 -7.73 -9.52
C ASN A 41 23.51 -7.55 -8.43
N SER A 42 23.89 -6.31 -8.13
CA SER A 42 24.91 -6.02 -7.11
C SER A 42 24.36 -5.98 -5.69
N SER A 43 23.06 -5.68 -5.54
CA SER A 43 22.45 -5.41 -4.22
C SER A 43 21.54 -6.54 -3.74
N PHE A 44 21.06 -7.42 -4.62
CA PHE A 44 20.17 -8.51 -4.21
C PHE A 44 20.91 -9.53 -3.34
N SER A 45 20.33 -9.81 -2.18
CA SER A 45 20.74 -10.90 -1.31
C SER A 45 19.52 -11.45 -0.56
N PHE A 46 19.60 -12.70 -0.10
CA PHE A 46 18.57 -13.27 0.78
C PHE A 46 18.50 -12.61 2.17
N SER A 47 19.45 -11.72 2.51
CA SER A 47 19.39 -10.91 3.74
C SER A 47 18.77 -9.54 3.52
N ALA A 48 18.53 -9.12 2.27
CA ALA A 48 17.91 -7.85 1.95
C ALA A 48 16.39 -7.86 2.17
N ILE A 49 15.80 -6.67 2.37
CA ILE A 49 14.35 -6.45 2.34
C ILE A 49 13.95 -6.12 0.90
N PRO A 50 13.10 -6.94 0.23
CA PRO A 50 12.75 -6.73 -1.17
C PRO A 50 12.14 -5.34 -1.45
N THR A 51 11.30 -4.85 -0.55
CA THR A 51 10.65 -3.54 -0.66
C THR A 51 11.66 -2.39 -0.68
N GLN A 52 12.75 -2.48 0.09
CA GLN A 52 13.83 -1.48 0.07
C GLN A 52 14.60 -1.53 -1.25
N LEU A 53 14.92 -2.72 -1.75
CA LEU A 53 15.53 -2.89 -3.07
C LEU A 53 14.66 -2.28 -4.17
N ALA A 54 13.34 -2.48 -4.11
CA ALA A 54 12.38 -1.90 -5.05
C ALA A 54 12.35 -0.36 -4.98
N GLY A 55 12.51 0.24 -3.81
CA GLY A 55 12.60 1.69 -3.64
C GLY A 55 13.85 2.27 -4.32
N GLU A 56 15.03 1.73 -3.99
CA GLU A 56 16.30 2.20 -4.55
C GLU A 56 16.41 1.99 -6.05
N LEU A 57 15.96 0.82 -6.55
CA LEU A 57 15.89 0.53 -7.97
C LEU A 57 15.14 1.63 -8.74
N GLN A 58 13.99 2.05 -8.20
CA GLN A 58 13.21 3.11 -8.83
C GLN A 58 13.95 4.45 -8.78
N ARG A 59 14.63 4.79 -7.67
CA ARG A 59 15.46 6.01 -7.61
C ARG A 59 16.57 6.00 -8.65
N VAL A 60 17.24 4.86 -8.85
CA VAL A 60 18.27 4.69 -9.89
C VAL A 60 17.68 5.00 -11.27
N ILE A 61 16.51 4.44 -11.59
CA ILE A 61 15.84 4.67 -12.88
C ILE A 61 15.38 6.13 -13.02
N ARG A 62 14.71 6.70 -12.01
CA ARG A 62 14.27 8.12 -12.02
C ARG A 62 15.44 9.07 -12.25
N THR A 63 16.57 8.81 -11.60
CA THR A 63 17.80 9.61 -11.75
C THR A 63 18.38 9.46 -13.16
N ALA A 64 18.38 8.24 -13.71
CA ALA A 64 18.91 7.97 -15.04
C ALA A 64 18.10 8.63 -16.16
N THR A 65 16.77 8.74 -16.00
CA THR A 65 15.88 9.31 -17.03
C THR A 65 15.51 10.77 -16.79
N GLY A 66 15.69 11.28 -15.56
CA GLY A 66 15.16 12.58 -15.14
C GLY A 66 13.64 12.59 -14.93
N ASN A 67 12.95 11.46 -15.14
CA ASN A 67 11.52 11.33 -14.89
C ASN A 67 11.25 11.09 -13.41
N LYS A 68 10.67 12.08 -12.73
CA LYS A 68 10.39 12.04 -11.28
C LYS A 68 9.25 11.11 -10.87
N ASP A 69 8.32 10.79 -11.78
CA ASP A 69 7.19 9.90 -11.50
C ASP A 69 6.87 9.03 -12.73
N PRO A 70 7.58 7.89 -12.91
CA PRO A 70 7.32 6.97 -14.01
C PRO A 70 5.88 6.44 -14.03
N PHE A 71 5.21 6.37 -12.87
CA PHE A 71 3.88 5.77 -12.75
C PHE A 71 2.74 6.81 -12.75
N ALA A 72 3.01 8.10 -12.97
CA ALA A 72 1.98 9.15 -12.94
C ALA A 72 0.77 8.85 -13.85
N ASN A 73 1.03 8.45 -15.10
CA ASN A 73 -0.02 8.11 -16.07
C ASN A 73 -0.74 6.81 -15.72
N VAL A 74 -0.04 5.87 -15.08
CA VAL A 74 -0.66 4.64 -14.54
C VAL A 74 -1.65 5.04 -13.45
N LYS A 75 -1.19 5.71 -12.39
CA LYS A 75 -2.01 6.15 -11.26
C LYS A 75 -3.24 6.92 -11.72
N LYS A 76 -3.09 7.85 -12.68
CA LYS A 76 -4.23 8.62 -13.22
C LYS A 76 -5.32 7.72 -13.80
N LYS A 77 -4.94 6.69 -14.56
CA LYS A 77 -5.90 5.72 -15.14
C LYS A 77 -6.52 4.84 -14.07
N GLU A 78 -5.71 4.30 -13.16
CA GLU A 78 -6.17 3.46 -12.05
C GLU A 78 -7.18 4.18 -11.18
N MET A 79 -6.88 5.42 -10.78
CA MET A 79 -7.76 6.24 -9.94
C MET A 79 -9.07 6.61 -10.64
N ALA A 80 -9.03 6.98 -11.92
CA ALA A 80 -10.25 7.29 -12.67
C ALA A 80 -11.18 6.07 -12.78
N LEU A 81 -10.60 4.90 -13.03
CA LEU A 81 -11.35 3.64 -13.08
C LEU A 81 -11.88 3.25 -11.70
N ALA A 82 -11.06 3.32 -10.66
CA ALA A 82 -11.46 3.05 -9.28
C ALA A 82 -12.65 3.91 -8.84
N ALA A 83 -12.62 5.21 -9.14
CA ALA A 83 -13.71 6.13 -8.82
C ALA A 83 -15.04 5.69 -9.46
N ALA A 84 -15.01 5.32 -10.75
CA ALA A 84 -16.20 4.86 -11.46
C ALA A 84 -16.74 3.54 -10.89
N LEU A 85 -15.86 2.61 -10.54
CA LEU A 85 -16.24 1.30 -10.00
C LEU A 85 -16.86 1.42 -8.60
N VAL A 86 -16.24 2.19 -7.71
CA VAL A 86 -16.75 2.37 -6.34
C VAL A 86 -18.13 3.03 -6.32
N ALA A 87 -18.41 3.93 -7.27
CA ALA A 87 -19.72 4.57 -7.37
C ALA A 87 -20.87 3.58 -7.66
N GLU A 88 -20.58 2.42 -8.26
CA GLU A 88 -21.58 1.38 -8.53
C GLU A 88 -21.78 0.42 -7.35
N ILE A 89 -20.88 0.40 -6.37
CA ILE A 89 -20.90 -0.55 -5.26
C ILE A 89 -21.88 -0.09 -4.18
N LYS A 90 -22.94 -0.89 -3.97
CA LYS A 90 -23.85 -0.74 -2.83
C LYS A 90 -23.45 -1.72 -1.73
N LEU A 91 -23.09 -1.19 -0.57
CA LEU A 91 -22.56 -1.97 0.53
C LEU A 91 -23.16 -1.53 1.87
N LYS A 92 -23.30 -2.48 2.80
CA LYS A 92 -23.70 -2.20 4.19
C LYS A 92 -22.63 -1.35 4.87
N ASN A 93 -23.05 -0.33 5.60
CA ASN A 93 -22.16 0.52 6.40
C ASN A 93 -21.77 -0.14 7.74
N ASP A 94 -21.31 -1.38 7.69
CA ASP A 94 -20.77 -2.13 8.83
C ASP A 94 -19.27 -2.40 8.64
N LEU A 95 -18.56 -2.57 9.76
CA LEU A 95 -17.10 -2.68 9.76
C LEU A 95 -16.59 -3.87 8.91
N PRO A 96 -17.15 -5.09 9.01
CA PRO A 96 -16.72 -6.21 8.17
C PRO A 96 -16.85 -5.94 6.67
N SER A 97 -17.97 -5.34 6.25
CA SER A 97 -18.20 -5.02 4.83
C SER A 97 -17.18 -3.98 4.34
N LEU A 98 -16.93 -2.93 5.13
CA LEU A 98 -15.98 -1.87 4.76
C LEU A 98 -14.53 -2.36 4.72
N LEU A 99 -14.14 -3.27 5.63
CA LEU A 99 -12.84 -3.95 5.57
C LEU A 99 -12.70 -4.83 4.32
N ALA A 100 -13.77 -5.56 3.97
CA ALA A 100 -13.81 -6.32 2.72
C ALA A 100 -13.64 -5.40 1.50
N LEU A 101 -14.33 -4.26 1.45
CA LEU A 101 -14.21 -3.29 0.36
C LEU A 101 -12.78 -2.74 0.24
N ALA A 102 -12.16 -2.34 1.34
CA ALA A 102 -10.79 -1.84 1.34
C ALA A 102 -9.78 -2.92 0.92
N ALA A 103 -9.97 -4.18 1.34
CA ALA A 103 -9.13 -5.31 0.92
C ALA A 103 -9.31 -5.66 -0.57
N LEU A 104 -10.54 -5.54 -1.08
CA LEU A 104 -10.87 -5.72 -2.48
C LEU A 104 -10.19 -4.67 -3.36
N GLY A 105 -10.21 -3.39 -2.96
CA GLY A 105 -9.47 -2.32 -3.65
C GLY A 105 -7.99 -2.66 -3.82
N ASN A 106 -7.34 -3.20 -2.78
CA ASN A 106 -5.94 -3.65 -2.83
C ASN A 106 -5.71 -4.83 -3.77
N SER A 107 -6.76 -5.57 -4.13
CA SER A 107 -6.64 -6.76 -4.97
C SER A 107 -6.68 -6.48 -6.47
N ILE A 108 -7.36 -5.40 -6.89
CA ILE A 108 -7.67 -5.12 -8.29
C ILE A 108 -6.39 -4.90 -9.09
N ASP A 109 -6.22 -5.66 -10.16
CA ASP A 109 -5.26 -5.34 -11.21
C ASP A 109 -5.94 -4.44 -12.24
N PHE A 110 -5.64 -3.14 -12.22
CA PHE A 110 -6.27 -2.18 -13.14
C PHE A 110 -5.76 -2.30 -14.58
N PHE A 111 -4.85 -3.25 -14.86
CA PHE A 111 -4.31 -3.52 -16.19
C PHE A 111 -5.00 -4.66 -16.95
N VAL A 112 -6.04 -5.28 -16.37
CA VAL A 112 -6.90 -6.26 -17.07
C VAL A 112 -8.17 -5.59 -17.65
N ASP A 113 -8.96 -6.35 -18.41
CA ASP A 113 -10.19 -5.82 -19.00
C ASP A 113 -11.28 -5.52 -17.93
N LEU A 114 -12.20 -4.62 -18.28
CA LEU A 114 -13.25 -4.14 -17.37
C LEU A 114 -14.17 -5.26 -16.87
N ASP A 115 -14.45 -6.27 -17.69
CA ASP A 115 -15.33 -7.36 -17.29
C ASP A 115 -14.67 -8.25 -16.23
N THR A 116 -13.36 -8.47 -16.34
CA THR A 116 -12.58 -9.14 -15.30
C THR A 116 -12.61 -8.37 -13.99
N ILE A 117 -12.40 -7.05 -14.03
CA ILE A 117 -12.47 -6.20 -12.81
C ILE A 117 -13.86 -6.26 -12.18
N LYS A 118 -14.94 -6.15 -12.99
CA LYS A 118 -16.31 -6.24 -12.48
C LYS A 118 -16.62 -7.59 -11.84
N LYS A 119 -16.11 -8.69 -12.40
CA LYS A 119 -16.25 -10.03 -11.79
C LYS A 119 -15.52 -10.12 -10.44
N GLU A 120 -14.32 -9.55 -10.34
CA GLU A 120 -13.62 -9.48 -9.06
C GLU A 120 -14.40 -8.68 -8.02
N LEU A 121 -15.00 -7.55 -8.41
CA LEU A 121 -15.81 -6.73 -7.52
C LEU A 121 -17.08 -7.42 -7.02
N GLN A 122 -17.65 -8.31 -7.82
CA GLN A 122 -18.82 -9.11 -7.44
C GLN A 122 -18.45 -10.33 -6.60
N SER A 123 -17.16 -10.70 -6.56
CA SER A 123 -16.70 -11.87 -5.82
C SER A 123 -16.66 -11.58 -4.32
N PRO A 124 -17.21 -12.45 -3.47
CA PRO A 124 -17.18 -12.24 -2.04
C PRO A 124 -15.75 -12.31 -1.52
N VAL A 125 -15.35 -11.30 -0.75
CA VAL A 125 -14.07 -11.30 -0.04
C VAL A 125 -14.15 -12.28 1.11
N ARG A 126 -13.33 -13.34 1.05
CA ARG A 126 -13.18 -14.33 2.13
C ARG A 126 -11.76 -14.25 2.68
N PHE A 127 -11.65 -13.90 3.95
CA PHE A 127 -10.39 -13.79 4.65
C PHE A 127 -9.88 -15.19 5.05
N ALA A 128 -8.68 -15.56 4.59
CA ALA A 128 -8.03 -16.81 5.00
C ALA A 128 -7.44 -16.69 6.43
N ARG A 129 -7.14 -15.46 6.84
CA ARG A 129 -6.85 -15.09 8.21
C ARG A 129 -7.76 -13.93 8.58
N ASP A 130 -8.58 -14.13 9.60
CA ASP A 130 -9.65 -13.22 9.97
C ASP A 130 -9.56 -12.84 11.46
N ASN A 131 -9.12 -11.62 11.72
CA ASN A 131 -9.13 -10.98 13.02
C ASN A 131 -10.06 -9.76 13.05
N ILE A 132 -11.06 -9.71 12.16
CA ILE A 132 -12.01 -8.59 12.09
C ILE A 132 -12.76 -8.43 13.41
N LYS A 133 -13.17 -9.53 14.05
CA LYS A 133 -13.85 -9.46 15.34
C LYS A 133 -12.96 -8.88 16.44
N ALA A 134 -11.70 -9.32 16.50
CA ALA A 134 -10.73 -8.78 17.45
C ALA A 134 -10.46 -7.28 17.20
N LEU A 135 -10.45 -6.84 15.93
CA LEU A 135 -10.31 -5.43 15.58
C LEU A 135 -11.55 -4.65 16.03
N GLU A 136 -12.76 -5.17 15.80
CA GLU A 136 -14.00 -4.55 16.26
C GLU A 136 -14.04 -4.38 17.78
N ASP A 137 -13.59 -5.40 18.53
CA ASP A 137 -13.54 -5.35 19.99
C ASP A 137 -12.51 -4.30 20.47
N LEU A 138 -11.34 -4.21 19.81
CA LEU A 138 -10.36 -3.16 20.06
C LEU A 138 -10.93 -1.76 19.79
N LEU A 139 -11.56 -1.56 18.63
CA LEU A 139 -12.17 -0.28 18.26
C LEU A 139 -13.32 0.11 19.21
N THR A 140 -14.11 -0.87 19.65
CA THR A 140 -15.14 -0.64 20.67
C THR A 140 -14.52 -0.18 21.99
N SER A 141 -13.37 -0.74 22.39
CA SER A 141 -12.63 -0.27 23.56
C SER A 141 -12.14 1.18 23.40
N PHE A 142 -11.76 1.60 22.19
CA PHE A 142 -11.35 2.98 21.91
C PHE A 142 -12.50 3.97 22.10
N LYS A 143 -13.73 3.56 21.77
CA LYS A 143 -14.93 4.40 21.92
C LYS A 143 -15.29 4.70 23.38
N ILE A 144 -15.00 3.77 24.29
CA ILE A 144 -15.28 3.92 25.74
C ILE A 144 -14.06 4.42 26.54
N ALA A 145 -12.90 4.57 25.90
CA ALA A 145 -11.69 5.05 26.55
C ALA A 145 -11.83 6.51 26.99
N LYS A 146 -11.29 6.84 28.17
CA LYS A 146 -11.31 8.23 28.71
C LYS A 146 -10.54 9.22 27.83
N LYS A 147 -9.46 8.76 27.22
CA LYS A 147 -8.63 9.53 26.28
C LYS A 147 -8.95 9.07 24.87
N ARG A 148 -9.14 10.01 23.96
CA ARG A 148 -9.32 9.71 22.54
C ARG A 148 -8.08 8.96 22.05
N GLN A 149 -8.31 7.84 21.38
CA GLN A 149 -7.26 7.00 20.81
C GLN A 149 -6.94 7.47 19.40
N HIS A 150 -5.76 7.10 18.90
CA HIS A 150 -5.24 7.49 17.59
C HIS A 150 -5.02 6.27 16.68
N ILE A 151 -5.43 6.39 15.42
CA ILE A 151 -5.19 5.39 14.37
C ILE A 151 -4.39 6.04 13.24
N LEU A 152 -3.28 5.41 12.85
CA LEU A 152 -2.63 5.69 11.57
C LEU A 152 -3.13 4.69 10.53
N TYR A 153 -3.78 5.19 9.49
CA TYR A 153 -4.18 4.40 8.34
C TYR A 153 -3.12 4.56 7.25
N PHE A 154 -2.31 3.54 7.02
CA PHE A 154 -1.32 3.52 5.96
C PHE A 154 -1.97 3.10 4.64
N ALA A 155 -2.09 4.07 3.72
CA ALA A 155 -2.51 3.82 2.35
C ALA A 155 -1.42 3.10 1.55
N ASP A 156 -1.83 2.34 0.54
CA ASP A 156 -0.98 1.64 -0.43
C ASP A 156 -1.13 2.31 -1.81
N ASN A 157 -1.75 1.65 -2.78
CA ASN A 157 -1.84 2.14 -4.16
C ASN A 157 -2.81 3.32 -4.34
N ALA A 158 -2.56 4.17 -5.33
CA ALA A 158 -3.32 5.38 -5.58
C ALA A 158 -4.82 5.14 -5.86
N GLY A 159 -5.15 4.10 -6.63
CA GLY A 159 -6.54 3.72 -6.92
C GLY A 159 -7.31 3.21 -5.69
N GLU A 160 -6.63 2.75 -4.65
CA GLU A 160 -7.28 2.19 -3.45
C GLU A 160 -7.98 3.24 -2.60
N CYS A 161 -7.61 4.52 -2.71
CA CYS A 161 -8.13 5.56 -1.85
C CYS A 161 -9.68 5.67 -1.90
N PHE A 162 -10.28 5.38 -3.04
CA PHE A 162 -11.74 5.34 -3.20
C PHE A 162 -12.39 4.18 -2.42
N PHE A 163 -11.71 3.04 -2.35
CA PHE A 163 -12.15 1.86 -1.60
C PHE A 163 -11.87 2.01 -0.10
N ASP A 164 -10.82 2.74 0.27
CA ASP A 164 -10.43 3.02 1.65
C ASP A 164 -11.32 4.08 2.30
N GLN A 165 -11.81 5.06 1.53
CA GLN A 165 -12.53 6.22 2.06
C GLN A 165 -13.71 5.85 2.98
N PRO A 166 -14.60 4.90 2.63
CA PRO A 166 -15.70 4.50 3.52
C PRO A 166 -15.20 3.90 4.85
N LEU A 167 -14.15 3.07 4.81
CA LEU A 167 -13.55 2.49 6.00
C LEU A 167 -12.88 3.56 6.87
N PHE A 168 -12.12 4.47 6.26
CA PHE A 168 -11.51 5.61 6.96
C PHE A 168 -12.56 6.39 7.75
N GLN A 169 -13.67 6.78 7.10
CA GLN A 169 -14.76 7.52 7.72
C GLN A 169 -15.42 6.73 8.86
N LYS A 170 -15.57 5.41 8.70
CA LYS A 170 -16.10 4.56 9.75
C LYS A 170 -15.19 4.51 10.97
N LEU A 171 -13.87 4.44 10.77
CA LEU A 171 -12.89 4.42 11.86
C LEU A 171 -12.90 5.72 12.68
N GLU A 172 -13.26 6.85 12.07
CA GLU A 172 -13.41 8.13 12.78
C GLU A 172 -14.51 8.11 13.85
N GLU A 173 -15.46 7.17 13.79
CA GLU A 173 -16.44 6.98 14.87
C GLU A 173 -15.78 6.43 16.15
N TYR A 174 -14.60 5.79 16.04
CA TYR A 174 -13.92 5.08 17.13
C TYR A 174 -12.66 5.78 17.64
N ALA A 175 -11.93 6.50 16.78
CA ALA A 175 -10.65 7.14 17.11
C ALA A 175 -10.39 8.42 16.29
N GLU A 176 -9.37 9.20 16.64
CA GLU A 176 -8.80 10.17 15.70
C GLU A 176 -8.01 9.37 14.66
N VAL A 177 -8.36 9.54 13.38
CA VAL A 177 -7.74 8.79 12.28
C VAL A 177 -6.92 9.75 11.43
N VAL A 178 -5.68 9.36 11.13
CA VAL A 178 -4.82 10.06 10.19
C VAL A 178 -4.57 9.15 9.00
N TYR A 179 -4.86 9.64 7.81
CA TYR A 179 -4.57 8.94 6.57
C TYR A 179 -3.12 9.24 6.13
N VAL A 180 -2.30 8.21 5.99
CA VAL A 180 -0.88 8.31 5.72
C VAL A 180 -0.61 7.92 4.27
N VAL A 181 0.00 8.82 3.52
CA VAL A 181 0.39 8.64 2.11
C VAL A 181 1.90 8.85 1.92
N LYS A 182 2.43 8.63 0.72
CA LYS A 182 3.83 8.97 0.42
C LYS A 182 4.00 10.47 0.19
N GLU A 183 5.18 10.99 0.50
CA GLU A 183 5.56 12.35 0.11
C GLU A 183 5.88 12.40 -1.38
N ASN A 184 6.64 11.41 -1.84
CA ASN A 184 7.20 11.35 -3.18
C ASN A 184 6.81 10.04 -3.88
N PRO A 185 6.84 10.00 -5.22
CA PRO A 185 6.43 8.82 -5.99
C PRO A 185 7.21 7.55 -5.63
N ALA A 186 6.48 6.48 -5.32
CA ALA A 186 6.99 5.14 -5.09
C ALA A 186 6.06 4.16 -5.80
N GLN A 187 6.45 3.63 -6.96
CA GLN A 187 5.55 2.82 -7.81
C GLN A 187 4.23 3.56 -8.04
N ASN A 188 3.10 2.85 -7.96
CA ASN A 188 1.76 3.40 -7.98
C ASN A 188 1.22 3.70 -6.56
N ASP A 189 2.05 3.76 -5.51
CA ASP A 189 1.63 4.20 -4.18
C ASP A 189 1.02 5.59 -4.23
N LEU A 190 0.02 5.81 -3.38
CA LEU A 190 -0.68 7.08 -3.24
C LEU A 190 0.25 8.14 -2.64
N THR A 191 0.35 9.30 -3.31
CA THR A 191 1.04 10.48 -2.78
C THR A 191 0.06 11.58 -2.37
N LEU A 192 0.53 12.55 -1.60
CA LEU A 192 -0.26 13.75 -1.29
C LEU A 192 -0.67 14.51 -2.57
N LYS A 193 0.22 14.56 -3.57
CA LYS A 193 -0.07 15.18 -4.87
C LYS A 193 -1.21 14.47 -5.60
N ASP A 194 -1.27 13.14 -5.53
CA ASP A 194 -2.33 12.36 -6.18
C ASP A 194 -3.70 12.68 -5.56
N LEU A 195 -3.78 12.80 -4.23
CA LEU A 195 -5.01 13.20 -3.53
C LEU A 195 -5.49 14.60 -3.90
N GLN A 196 -4.57 15.54 -4.12
CA GLN A 196 -4.88 16.92 -4.51
C GLN A 196 -5.43 17.00 -5.95
N ASN A 197 -4.94 16.16 -6.86
CA ASN A 197 -5.32 16.20 -8.27
C ASN A 197 -6.77 15.78 -8.56
N LEU A 198 -7.43 15.06 -7.65
CA LEU A 198 -8.77 14.49 -7.87
C LEU A 198 -9.83 15.00 -6.88
N GLU A 199 -9.51 16.04 -6.10
CA GLU A 199 -10.37 16.63 -5.06
C GLU A 199 -10.91 15.64 -4.00
N ILE A 200 -10.51 14.36 -4.05
CA ILE A 200 -10.87 13.34 -3.05
C ILE A 200 -10.16 13.58 -1.72
N GLY A 201 -9.06 14.35 -1.71
CA GLY A 201 -8.37 14.73 -0.48
C GLY A 201 -9.30 15.33 0.57
N ALA A 202 -10.33 16.08 0.17
CA ALA A 202 -11.33 16.66 1.09
C ALA A 202 -12.18 15.62 1.84
N LYS A 203 -12.19 14.37 1.40
CA LYS A 203 -12.89 13.25 2.07
C LYS A 203 -12.10 12.68 3.25
N PHE A 204 -10.82 13.03 3.38
CA PHE A 204 -9.94 12.61 4.47
C PHE A 204 -9.64 13.81 5.37
N LYS A 205 -10.15 13.81 6.61
CA LYS A 205 -10.05 14.97 7.51
C LYS A 205 -8.61 15.36 7.87
N LYS A 206 -7.72 14.37 7.98
CA LYS A 206 -6.32 14.56 8.33
C LYS A 206 -5.45 13.63 7.49
N VAL A 207 -4.62 14.23 6.64
CA VAL A 207 -3.67 13.53 5.78
C VAL A 207 -2.26 13.97 6.15
N ILE A 208 -1.35 13.02 6.34
CA ILE A 208 0.09 13.28 6.50
C ILE A 208 0.87 12.40 5.52
N THR A 209 2.14 12.73 5.34
CA THR A 209 3.03 11.92 4.51
C THR A 209 4.05 11.19 5.37
N THR A 210 4.56 10.06 4.87
CA THR A 210 5.71 9.37 5.48
C THR A 210 7.00 10.20 5.39
N GLY A 211 7.06 11.18 4.49
CA GLY A 211 8.31 11.86 4.11
C GLY A 211 9.18 11.06 3.13
N THR A 212 8.71 9.91 2.66
CA THR A 212 9.52 8.96 1.87
C THR A 212 9.07 8.86 0.41
N ASP A 213 9.93 8.24 -0.40
CA ASP A 213 9.73 7.86 -1.82
C ASP A 213 9.91 6.33 -2.02
N THR A 214 9.62 5.55 -0.98
CA THR A 214 9.76 4.08 -0.95
C THR A 214 8.42 3.40 -0.67
N PRO A 215 8.17 2.21 -1.27
CA PRO A 215 7.04 1.38 -0.86
C PRO A 215 7.23 0.88 0.59
N GLY A 216 6.14 0.55 1.27
CA GLY A 216 6.19 0.20 2.70
C GLY A 216 6.71 1.35 3.57
N LEU A 217 7.41 1.03 4.67
CA LEU A 217 7.96 2.04 5.57
C LEU A 217 9.45 1.80 5.83
N ASP A 218 10.26 2.81 5.56
CA ASP A 218 11.68 2.83 5.93
C ASP A 218 11.90 3.91 6.98
N LEU A 219 12.05 3.50 8.26
CA LEU A 219 12.24 4.44 9.37
C LEU A 219 13.50 5.28 9.26
N SER A 220 14.50 4.86 8.49
CA SER A 220 15.71 5.67 8.30
C SER A 220 15.47 6.91 7.44
N LEU A 221 14.36 6.94 6.71
CA LEU A 221 14.02 7.99 5.74
C LEU A 221 12.80 8.82 6.13
N VAL A 222 12.04 8.42 7.16
CA VAL A 222 10.82 9.13 7.52
C VAL A 222 11.11 10.54 8.05
N SER A 223 10.17 11.45 7.82
CA SER A 223 10.27 12.79 8.41
C SER A 223 10.16 12.74 9.94
N LYS A 224 10.82 13.68 10.63
CA LYS A 224 10.74 13.80 12.10
C LYS A 224 9.28 13.96 12.58
N SER A 225 8.50 14.79 11.89
CA SER A 225 7.08 15.00 12.20
C SER A 225 6.24 13.73 12.03
N PHE A 226 6.54 12.92 11.01
CA PHE A 226 5.88 11.63 10.83
C PHE A 226 6.25 10.67 11.96
N TYR A 227 7.54 10.58 12.31
CA TYR A 227 8.02 9.72 13.39
C TYR A 227 7.36 10.05 14.73
N GLU A 228 7.26 11.33 15.09
CA GLU A 228 6.56 11.78 16.30
C GLU A 228 5.08 11.33 16.30
N THR A 229 4.39 11.45 15.16
CA THR A 229 3.00 10.97 15.04
C THR A 229 2.92 9.45 15.19
N LEU A 230 3.82 8.71 14.53
CA LEU A 230 3.90 7.25 14.62
C LEU A 230 4.07 6.77 16.07
N THR A 231 4.97 7.40 16.83
CA THR A 231 5.23 7.00 18.22
C THR A 231 4.05 7.25 19.17
N ASN A 232 3.17 8.20 18.84
CA ASN A 232 2.01 8.59 19.66
C ASN A 232 0.68 7.96 19.18
N THR A 233 0.77 6.85 18.44
CA THR A 233 -0.38 6.15 17.86
C THR A 233 -0.70 4.87 18.61
N ASP A 234 -1.99 4.55 18.77
CA ASP A 234 -2.44 3.34 19.47
C ASP A 234 -2.61 2.12 18.53
N LEU A 235 -2.97 2.37 17.27
CA LEU A 235 -3.16 1.35 16.24
C LEU A 235 -2.64 1.79 14.87
N LEU A 236 -1.84 0.94 14.25
CA LEU A 236 -1.45 1.06 12.84
C LEU A 236 -2.35 0.14 12.01
N LEU A 237 -3.16 0.70 11.12
CA LEU A 237 -3.89 -0.08 10.11
C LEU A 237 -3.12 0.02 8.80
N ALA A 238 -2.49 -1.09 8.39
CA ALA A 238 -1.60 -1.13 7.25
C ALA A 238 -2.21 -1.86 6.05
N LYS A 239 -2.40 -1.14 4.94
CA LYS A 239 -2.82 -1.70 3.65
C LYS A 239 -1.63 -2.23 2.86
N GLY A 240 -1.79 -3.35 2.16
CA GLY A 240 -0.81 -3.80 1.18
C GLY A 240 0.37 -4.63 1.71
N MET A 241 1.02 -5.35 0.79
CA MET A 241 2.14 -6.25 1.12
C MET A 241 3.42 -5.49 1.48
N GLY A 242 3.64 -4.29 0.94
CA GLY A 242 4.84 -3.49 1.22
C GLY A 242 5.01 -3.20 2.70
N TYR A 243 3.93 -2.79 3.40
CA TYR A 243 3.98 -2.59 4.84
C TYR A 243 4.09 -3.90 5.62
N TYR A 244 3.44 -4.99 5.16
CA TYR A 244 3.63 -6.30 5.78
C TYR A 244 5.08 -6.80 5.69
N GLU A 245 5.80 -6.46 4.63
CA GLU A 245 7.21 -6.76 4.48
C GLU A 245 8.09 -5.90 5.39
N THR A 246 7.81 -4.60 5.53
CA THR A 246 8.71 -3.67 6.23
C THR A 246 8.41 -3.52 7.71
N LEU A 247 7.15 -3.39 8.12
CA LEU A 247 6.78 -3.06 9.51
C LEU A 247 7.32 -4.04 10.57
N PRO A 248 7.35 -5.37 10.33
CA PRO A 248 7.94 -6.31 11.28
C PRO A 248 9.45 -6.12 11.52
N GLU A 249 10.15 -5.40 10.64
CA GLU A 249 11.59 -5.14 10.76
C GLU A 249 11.91 -3.91 11.63
N LEU A 250 10.89 -3.18 12.09
CA LEU A 250 11.04 -1.84 12.66
C LEU A 250 10.94 -1.77 14.19
N SER A 251 10.78 -2.91 14.88
CA SER A 251 10.65 -2.99 16.35
C SER A 251 9.69 -1.94 16.94
N LEU A 252 8.49 -1.84 16.35
CA LEU A 252 7.45 -0.90 16.78
C LEU A 252 6.71 -1.44 18.01
N SER A 253 6.35 -0.56 18.93
CA SER A 253 5.55 -0.92 20.13
C SER A 253 4.04 -0.86 19.88
N GLN A 254 3.62 -0.29 18.76
CA GLN A 254 2.21 -0.10 18.40
C GLN A 254 1.59 -1.41 17.92
N LYS A 255 0.30 -1.61 18.19
CA LYS A 255 -0.46 -2.70 17.58
C LYS A 255 -0.58 -2.47 16.08
N ILE A 256 -0.38 -3.51 15.29
CA ILE A 256 -0.46 -3.42 13.83
C ILE A 256 -1.54 -4.38 13.33
N PHE A 257 -2.51 -3.83 12.62
CA PHE A 257 -3.52 -4.57 11.88
C PHE A 257 -3.23 -4.48 10.39
N TYR A 258 -2.98 -5.62 9.74
CA TYR A 258 -2.72 -5.69 8.31
C TYR A 258 -3.98 -6.07 7.54
N LEU A 259 -4.21 -5.39 6.42
CA LEU A 259 -5.33 -5.65 5.51
C LEU A 259 -4.87 -5.65 4.06
N PHE A 260 -4.74 -6.83 3.45
CA PHE A 260 -4.20 -6.98 2.09
C PHE A 260 -4.57 -8.32 1.46
N LYS A 261 -4.24 -8.49 0.16
CA LYS A 261 -4.26 -9.79 -0.52
C LYS A 261 -2.84 -10.33 -0.70
N ALA A 262 -2.60 -11.59 -0.32
CA ALA A 262 -1.29 -12.23 -0.46
C ALA A 262 -1.03 -12.63 -1.93
N LYS A 263 -0.55 -11.68 -2.74
CA LYS A 263 -0.37 -11.85 -4.21
C LYS A 263 0.97 -12.48 -4.61
N CYS A 264 1.87 -12.79 -3.69
CA CYS A 264 3.14 -13.44 -4.02
C CYS A 264 3.45 -14.65 -3.11
N PRO A 265 4.16 -15.67 -3.64
CA PRO A 265 4.45 -16.89 -2.88
C PRO A 265 5.18 -16.67 -1.55
N PRO A 266 6.22 -15.82 -1.43
CA PRO A 266 6.89 -15.59 -0.15
C PRO A 266 5.94 -15.16 0.97
N ILE A 267 5.02 -14.24 0.66
CA ILE A 267 4.06 -13.67 1.61
C ILE A 267 3.01 -14.72 1.99
N ALA A 268 2.42 -15.39 1.00
CA ALA A 268 1.43 -16.45 1.22
C ALA A 268 2.02 -17.59 2.09
N ASN A 269 3.25 -18.01 1.79
CA ASN A 269 3.96 -19.03 2.56
C ASN A 269 4.23 -18.58 4.00
N SER A 270 4.61 -17.31 4.22
CA SER A 270 4.86 -16.80 5.58
C SER A 270 3.63 -16.76 6.48
N LEU A 271 2.44 -16.78 5.88
CA LEU A 271 1.14 -16.76 6.55
C LEU A 271 0.50 -18.15 6.59
N SER A 272 1.13 -19.14 5.95
CA SER A 272 0.59 -20.48 5.72
C SER A 272 -0.83 -20.43 5.12
N VAL A 273 -0.99 -19.65 4.06
CA VAL A 273 -2.25 -19.50 3.31
C VAL A 273 -2.03 -19.72 1.82
N PRO A 274 -3.08 -20.09 1.05
CA PRO A 274 -2.99 -20.14 -0.41
C PRO A 274 -2.62 -18.79 -1.03
N LEU A 275 -1.95 -18.81 -2.18
CA LEU A 275 -1.75 -17.62 -3.00
C LEU A 275 -3.10 -16.95 -3.32
N ASN A 276 -3.11 -15.62 -3.38
CA ASN A 276 -4.30 -14.79 -3.61
C ASN A 276 -5.33 -14.79 -2.48
N SER A 277 -4.97 -15.24 -1.28
CA SER A 277 -5.82 -15.14 -0.09
C SER A 277 -5.94 -13.70 0.42
N TYR A 278 -7.13 -13.30 0.86
CA TYR A 278 -7.32 -12.06 1.62
C TYR A 278 -6.92 -12.25 3.08
N ILE A 279 -6.31 -11.23 3.66
CA ILE A 279 -5.70 -11.26 4.99
C ILE A 279 -6.18 -10.05 5.78
N ALA A 280 -6.68 -10.31 6.98
CA ALA A 280 -7.08 -9.33 7.98
C ALA A 280 -6.55 -9.80 9.33
N ILE A 281 -5.37 -9.35 9.76
CA ILE A 281 -4.67 -9.91 10.92
C ILE A 281 -4.07 -8.86 11.84
N PHE A 282 -4.07 -9.15 13.14
CA PHE A 282 -3.06 -8.59 14.02
C PHE A 282 -1.76 -9.36 13.87
N LYS A 283 -0.65 -8.66 14.00
CA LYS A 283 0.65 -9.29 14.21
C LYS A 283 1.25 -8.70 15.48
N ASP A 284 1.61 -9.59 16.39
CA ASP A 284 2.42 -9.27 17.56
C ASP A 284 3.90 -9.10 17.17
#